data_AF-A0A942GHA6-F1
#
_entry.id   AF-A0A942GHA6-F1
#
_cell.length_a   1.000
_cell.length_b   1.000
_cell.length_c   1.000
_cell.angle_alpha   90.00
_cell.angle_beta   90.00
_cell.angle_gamma   90.00
#
_symmetry.space_group_name_H-M   'P 1'
#
loop_
_entity.id
_entity.type
_entity.pdbx_description
1 polymer ?
#
loop_
_entity_poly.entity_id
_entity_poly.type
_entity_poly.pdbx_seq_one_letter_code
_entity_poly.pdbx_strand_id
1 'polypeptide(L)' 'MKGTLNLQDTFLNQARKENMLTTVFLVNGYQIKGVVRSFDNFTVLLEVD' A
#
# COMPACT_ATOMS: atom_id res chain seq x y z
N MET A 1 0.75 -7.43 -26.84
CA MET A 1 0.76 -6.08 -26.24
C MET A 1 1.27 -6.23 -24.81
N LYS A 2 2.50 -5.79 -24.51
CA LYS A 2 2.97 -5.75 -23.11
C LYS A 2 2.15 -4.66 -22.41
N GLY A 3 1.10 -5.05 -21.69
CA GLY A 3 0.36 -4.13 -20.84
C GLY A 3 1.36 -3.46 -19.91
N THR A 4 1.32 -2.13 -19.86
CA THR A 4 2.09 -1.34 -18.91
C THR A 4 1.86 -1.91 -17.52
N LEU A 5 2.93 -2.40 -16.88
CA LEU A 5 2.85 -2.99 -15.55
C LEU A 5 2.34 -1.91 -14.59
N ASN A 6 1.18 -2.13 -13.96
CA ASN A 6 0.69 -1.20 -12.95
C ASN A 6 1.58 -1.34 -11.70
N LEU A 7 2.53 -0.41 -11.54
CA LEU A 7 3.50 -0.43 -10.45
C LEU A 7 2.81 -0.31 -9.08
N GLN A 8 1.72 0.45 -8.97
CA GLN A 8 0.96 0.62 -7.74
C GLN A 8 0.36 -0.72 -7.30
N ASP A 9 -0.42 -1.36 -8.18
CA ASP A 9 -1.07 -2.65 -7.87
C ASP A 9 -0.03 -3.74 -7.58
N THR A 10 1.08 -3.73 -8.32
CA THR A 10 2.17 -4.70 -8.14
C THR A 10 2.79 -4.54 -6.75
N PHE A 11 3.14 -3.31 -6.37
CA PHE A 11 3.73 -3.01 -5.07
C PHE A 11 2.76 -3.27 -3.92
N LEU A 12 1.54 -2.73 -3.98
CA LEU A 12 0.54 -2.88 -2.90
C LEU A 12 0.14 -4.34 -2.69
N ASN A 13 0.06 -5.14 -3.77
CA ASN A 13 -0.16 -6.58 -3.63
C ASN A 13 1.01 -7.30 -2.97
N GLN A 14 2.24 -6.94 -3.31
CA GLN A 14 3.42 -7.53 -2.67
C GLN A 14 3.47 -7.16 -1.19
N ALA A 15 3.35 -5.87 -0.85
CA ALA A 15 3.34 -5.38 0.51
C ALA A 15 2.25 -6.06 1.37
N ARG A 16 1.05 -6.27 0.80
CA ARG A 16 -0.04 -7.01 1.44
C ARG A 16 0.28 -8.49 1.66
N LYS A 17 0.74 -9.19 0.61
CA LYS A 17 1.02 -10.63 0.66
C LYS A 17 2.15 -10.98 1.63
N GLU A 18 3.17 -10.14 1.71
CA GLU A 18 4.34 -10.34 2.56
C GLU A 18 4.16 -9.76 3.97
N ASN A 19 2.99 -9.17 4.28
CA ASN A 19 2.74 -8.44 5.53
C ASN A 19 3.83 -7.40 5.83
N MET A 20 4.27 -6.68 4.79
CA MET A 20 5.40 -5.77 4.89
C MET A 20 5.04 -4.56 5.76
N LEU A 21 5.87 -4.30 6.78
CA LEU A 21 5.76 -3.11 7.60
C LEU A 21 6.07 -1.86 6.75
N THR A 22 5.06 -1.01 6.56
CA THR A 22 5.10 0.14 5.66
C THR A 22 4.87 1.42 6.44
N THR A 23 5.61 2.48 6.11
CA THR A 23 5.33 3.83 6.61
C THR A 23 4.67 4.65 5.49
N VAL A 24 3.44 5.09 5.72
CA VAL A 24 2.67 5.93 4.79
C VAL A 24 2.75 7.38 5.26
N PHE A 25 3.30 8.23 4.40
CA PHE A 25 3.37 9.68 4.64
C PHE A 25 2.16 10.35 3.99
N LEU A 26 1.36 11.05 4.79
CA LEU A 26 0.22 11.83 4.32
C LEU A 26 0.68 13.21 3.87
N VAL A 27 -0.10 13.84 2.97
CA VAL A 27 0.21 15.17 2.41
C VAL A 27 0.32 16.25 3.50
N ASN A 28 -0.41 16.12 4.61
CA ASN A 28 -0.32 17.03 5.76
C ASN A 28 0.92 16.80 6.65
N GLY A 29 1.80 15.86 6.28
CA GLY A 29 3.03 15.54 7.00
C GLY A 29 2.88 14.48 8.10
N TYR A 30 1.67 14.00 8.40
CA TYR A 30 1.49 12.91 9.35
C TYR A 30 1.99 11.58 8.76
N GLN A 31 2.54 10.70 9.60
CA GLN A 31 3.02 9.38 9.18
C GLN A 31 2.24 8.28 9.90
N ILE A 32 1.88 7.23 9.16
CA ILE A 32 1.21 6.04 9.68
C ILE A 32 2.13 4.85 9.43
N LYS A 33 2.46 4.10 10.47
CA LYS A 33 3.26 2.88 10.37
C LYS A 33 2.35 1.68 10.59
N GLY A 34 2.28 0.77 9.62
CA GLY A 34 1.37 -0.37 9.68
C GLY A 34 1.56 -1.34 8.53
N VAL A 35 0.65 -2.31 8.41
CA VAL A 35 0.65 -3.34 7.37
C VAL A 35 -0.55 -3.15 6.44
N VAL A 36 -0.33 -3.27 5.13
CA VAL A 36 -1.41 -3.20 4.13
C VAL A 36 -2.26 -4.48 4.22
N ARG A 37 -3.56 -4.35 4.51
CA ARG A 37 -4.51 -5.47 4.54
C ARG A 37 -5.35 -5.59 3.28
N SER A 38 -5.74 -4.47 2.70
CA SER A 38 -6.50 -4.40 1.45
C SER A 38 -6.31 -3.04 0.77
N PHE A 39 -6.64 -2.94 -0.50
CA PHE A 39 -6.66 -1.67 -1.23
C PHE A 39 -7.62 -1.75 -2.43
N ASP A 40 -8.06 -0.57 -2.88
CA ASP A 40 -8.73 -0.36 -4.16
C ASP A 40 -8.09 0.86 -4.85
N ASN A 41 -8.75 1.37 -5.91
CA ASN A 41 -8.23 2.49 -6.69
C ASN A 41 -8.11 3.81 -5.91
N PHE A 42 -8.76 3.94 -4.75
CA PHE A 42 -8.86 5.19 -3.99
C PHE A 42 -8.42 5.06 -2.53
N THR A 43 -8.48 3.87 -1.96
CA THR A 43 -8.28 3.63 -0.53
C THR A 43 -7.32 2.48 -0.26
N VAL A 44 -6.62 2.58 0.88
CA VAL A 44 -5.77 1.53 1.42
C VAL A 44 -6.20 1.27 2.86
N LEU A 45 -6.51 0.02 3.18
CA LEU A 45 -6.76 -0.44 4.55
C LEU A 45 -5.43 -0.81 5.20
N LEU A 46 -5.05 -0.05 6.22
CA LEU A 46 -3.87 -0.31 7.04
C LEU A 46 -4.29 -0.89 8.39
N GLU A 47 -3.60 -1.94 8.82
CA GLU A 47 -3.63 -2.40 10.20
C GLU A 47 -2.47 -1.76 10.95
N VAL A 48 -2.78 -1.10 12.07
CA VAL A 48 -1.85 -0.35 12.90
C VAL A 48 -2.04 -0.83 14.34
N ASP A 49 -0.95 -1.23 14.98
CA ASP A 49 -0.92 -1.58 16.41
C ASP A 49 -0.89 -0.32 17.30
#